data_AF-A0A951ECI0-F1
#
_entry.id   AF-A0A951ECI0-F1
#
_cell.length_a   1.000
_cell.length_b   1.000
_cell.length_c   1.000
_cell.angle_alpha   90.00
_cell.angle_beta   90.00
_cell.angle_gamma   90.00
#
_symmetry.space_group_name_H-M   'P 1'
#
loop_
_entity.id
_entity.type
_entity.pdbx_description
1 polymer ?
#
loop_
_entity_poly.entity_id
_entity_poly.type
_entity_poly.pdbx_seq_one_letter_code
_entity_poly.pdbx_strand_id
1 'polypeptide(L)' 'RDVSNDPSAVRELVGTYKSRSTPTIVVGDKVMIGFNPAQLEEWLNE' A
#
# COMPACT_ATOMS: atom_id res chain seq x y z
N ARG A 1 3.15 3.79 6.94
CA ARG A 1 3.96 2.93 7.83
C ARG A 1 5.30 2.71 7.15
N ASP A 2 6.42 2.74 7.88
CA ASP A 2 7.76 2.56 7.28
C ASP A 2 8.22 1.11 7.44
N VAL A 3 8.23 0.38 6.33
CA VAL A 3 8.61 -1.04 6.30
C VAL A 3 10.11 -1.27 6.51
N SER A 4 10.94 -0.22 6.46
CA SER A 4 12.39 -0.33 6.71
C SER A 4 12.69 -0.41 8.20
N ASN A 5 11.84 0.20 9.03
CA ASN A 5 12.07 0.37 10.47
C ASN A 5 11.00 -0.32 11.33
N ASP A 6 9.94 -0.85 10.73
CA ASP A 6 8.84 -1.52 11.42
C ASP A 6 8.62 -2.95 10.87
N PRO A 7 9.12 -3.99 11.57
CA PRO A 7 8.90 -5.39 11.17
C PRO A 7 7.43 -5.81 11.14
N SER A 8 6.55 -5.15 11.91
CA SER A 8 5.12 -5.42 11.89
C SER A 8 4.48 -4.88 10.60
N ALA A 9 4.95 -3.73 10.09
CA ALA A 9 4.54 -3.20 8.80
C ALA A 9 4.96 -4.12 7.65
N VAL A 10 6.14 -4.77 7.73
CA VAL A 10 6.55 -5.80 6.74
C VAL A 10 5.61 -7.01 6.77
N ARG A 11 5.28 -7.50 7.97
CA ARG A 11 4.36 -8.64 8.12
C ARG A 11 2.97 -8.33 7.57
N GLU A 12 2.46 -7.13 7.82
CA GLU A 12 1.19 -6.69 7.27
C GLU A 12 1.24 -6.53 5.74
N LEU A 13 2.30 -5.92 5.21
CA LEU A 13 2.51 -5.76 3.77
C LEU A 13 2.41 -7.10 3.02
N VAL A 14 3.12 -8.12 3.53
CA VAL A 14 3.17 -9.45 2.91
C VAL A 14 1.95 -10.31 3.27
N GLY A 15 1.53 -10.28 4.53
CA GLY A 15 0.51 -11.15 5.08
C GLY A 15 -0.91 -10.70 4.72
N THR A 16 -1.19 -9.41 4.88
CA THR A 16 -2.50 -8.80 4.66
C THR A 16 -2.65 -8.35 3.21
N TYR A 17 -1.77 -7.46 2.75
CA TYR A 17 -1.89 -6.83 1.42
C TYR A 17 -1.29 -7.66 0.29
N LYS A 18 -0.69 -8.81 0.60
CA LYS A 18 -0.02 -9.73 -0.36
C LYS A 18 1.01 -9.05 -1.26
N SER A 19 1.54 -7.91 -0.83
CA SER A 19 2.56 -7.16 -1.55
C SER A 19 3.95 -7.53 -1.05
N ARG A 20 4.93 -7.46 -1.95
CA ARG A 20 6.35 -7.70 -1.65
C ARG A 20 7.23 -6.54 -2.10
N SER A 21 6.63 -5.42 -2.49
CA SER A 21 7.35 -4.25 -2.99
C SER A 21 6.79 -2.96 -2.41
N THR A 22 7.65 -1.95 -2.37
CA THR A 22 7.28 -0.58 -2.02
C THR A 22 7.36 0.31 -3.26
N PRO A 23 6.52 1.35 -3.34
CA PRO A 23 5.41 1.65 -2.41
C PRO A 23 4.25 0.65 -2.57
N THR A 24 3.44 0.51 -1.52
CA THR A 24 2.11 -0.11 -1.57
C THR A 24 1.17 0.85 -0.85
N ILE A 25 0.09 1.23 -1.52
CA ILE A 25 -0.84 2.27 -1.06
C ILE A 25 -2.20 1.61 -0.81
N VAL A 26 -2.80 1.92 0.33
CA VAL A 26 -4.10 1.38 0.76
C VAL A 26 -5.03 2.55 1.00
N VAL A 27 -6.17 2.58 0.31
CA VAL A 27 -7.22 3.60 0.42
C VAL A 27 -8.55 2.89 0.65
N GLY A 28 -9.04 2.90 1.89
CA GLY A 28 -10.18 2.07 2.28
C GLY A 28 -9.87 0.59 2.03
N ASP A 29 -10.74 -0.07 1.24
CA ASP A 29 -10.57 -1.48 0.84
C ASP A 29 -9.73 -1.65 -0.45
N LYS A 30 -9.29 -0.55 -1.07
CA LYS A 30 -8.51 -0.57 -2.32
C LYS A 30 -7.01 -0.65 -2.00
N VAL A 31 -6.31 -1.54 -2.70
CA VAL A 31 -4.86 -1.76 -2.55
C VAL A 31 -4.16 -1.55 -3.90
N MET A 32 -3.15 -0.68 -3.94
CA MET A 32 -2.28 -0.44 -5.08
C MET A 32 -0.86 -0.90 -4.75
N ILE A 33 -0.32 -1.79 -5.57
CA ILE A 33 1.10 -2.19 -5.50
C ILE A 33 1.87 -1.35 -6.50
N GLY A 34 2.94 -0.70 -6.04
CA GLY A 34 3.63 0.34 -6.80
C GLY A 34 2.94 1.70 -6.65
N PHE A 35 3.16 2.58 -7.63
CA PHE A 35 2.61 3.93 -7.62
C PHE A 35 2.03 4.28 -8.99
N ASN A 36 0.73 4.59 -9.01
CA ASN A 36 0.02 5.14 -10.16
C ASN A 36 -0.74 6.41 -9.71
N PRO A 37 -0.27 7.61 -10.10
CA PRO A 37 -0.85 8.86 -9.61
C PRO A 37 -2.29 9.07 -10.09
N ALA A 38 -2.61 8.75 -11.34
CA ALA A 38 -3.95 8.97 -11.89
C ALA A 38 -5.01 8.12 -11.16
N GLN A 39 -4.69 6.85 -10.89
CA GLN A 39 -5.58 5.96 -10.14
C GLN A 39 -5.70 6.38 -8.66
N LEU A 40 -4.62 6.87 -8.07
CA LEU A 40 -4.66 7.37 -6.69
C LEU A 40 -5.53 8.62 -6.57
N GLU A 41 -5.42 9.55 -7.52
CA GLU A 41 -6.29 10.74 -7.58
C GLU A 41 -7.76 10.37 -7.72
N GLU A 42 -8.09 9.37 -8.55
CA GLU A 42 -9.45 8.86 -8.67
C GLU A 42 -9.98 8.35 -7.31
N TRP A 43 -9.20 7.53 -6.60
CA TRP A 43 -9.62 6.96 -5.32
C TRP A 43 -9.77 7.96 -4.19
N LEU A 44 -9.05 9.09 -4.24
CA LEU A 44 -9.07 10.13 -3.21
C LEU A 44 -10.15 11.19 -3.43
N ASN A 45 -10.75 11.24 -4.63
CA ASN A 45 -11.79 12.21 -4.99
C ASN A 45 -13.21 11.61 -5.07
N GLU A 46 -13.37 10.34 -4.70
CA GLU A 46 -14.67 9.71 -4.42
C GLU A 46 -15.21 10.14 -3.05
#